data_AF-A0A172ZDU5-F1
#
_entry.id   AF-A0A172ZDU5-F1
#
_cell.length_a   1.000
_cell.length_b   1.000
_cell.length_c   1.000
_cell.angle_alpha   90.00
_cell.angle_beta   90.00
_cell.angle_gamma   90.00
#
_symmetry.space_group_name_H-M   'P 1'
#
loop_
_entity.id
_entity.type
_entity.pdbx_description
1 polymer ?
#
loop_
_entity_poly.entity_id
_entity_poly.type
_entity_poly.pdbx_seq_one_letter_code
_entity_poly.pdbx_strand_id
1 'polypeptide(L)'
;MARAINRIERHEPTEAEIQAESLTQIIKALSDNKEAILKTLDIIKELDNAGMLDIAGALLKNRTEVGVHGVNLINSLNIPPLIRNAFTLSQMVGKIDPQEMDRLLNALGNGLSHLGEMEPAHHKHGDQRDHEPPGMLHLLKTMRDPDVRTTLAFGLQFLKSMGGELNKPKPDPSDSFANPQRKESETHKEV
;
A
#
# COMPACT_ATOMS: atom_id res chain seq x y z
N MET A 1 -48.26 -65.80 -21.70
CA MET A 1 -47.45 -65.92 -20.46
C MET A 1 -46.06 -65.35 -20.78
N ALA A 2 -45.63 -64.28 -20.10
CA ALA A 2 -44.32 -63.65 -20.33
C ALA A 2 -43.25 -64.32 -19.45
N ARG A 3 -42.07 -64.61 -20.02
CA ARG A 3 -40.95 -65.23 -19.31
C ARG A 3 -40.25 -64.19 -18.41
N ALA A 4 -39.85 -64.62 -17.21
CA ALA A 4 -39.16 -63.79 -16.24
C ALA A 4 -37.77 -63.36 -16.73
N ILE A 5 -37.45 -62.08 -16.55
CA ILE A 5 -36.13 -61.50 -16.84
C ILE A 5 -35.18 -61.92 -15.71
N ASN A 6 -34.27 -62.85 -16.00
CA ASN A 6 -33.42 -63.50 -14.99
C ASN A 6 -32.03 -62.87 -14.83
N ARG A 7 -31.72 -61.75 -15.49
CA ARG A 7 -30.38 -61.16 -15.43
C ARG A 7 -30.42 -59.66 -15.69
N ILE A 8 -30.12 -58.89 -14.65
CA ILE A 8 -29.84 -57.46 -14.73
C ILE A 8 -28.31 -57.35 -14.73
N GLU A 9 -27.71 -57.13 -15.89
CA GLU A 9 -26.27 -56.83 -15.95
C GLU A 9 -26.08 -55.36 -15.55
N ARG A 10 -25.57 -55.15 -14.34
CA ARG A 10 -25.14 -53.82 -13.91
C ARG A 10 -23.87 -53.48 -14.69
N HIS A 11 -24.02 -52.60 -15.66
CA HIS A 11 -22.89 -51.97 -16.31
C HIS A 11 -22.33 -50.93 -15.33
N GLU A 12 -21.19 -51.24 -14.72
CA GLU A 12 -20.39 -50.21 -14.07
C GLU A 12 -19.56 -49.52 -15.15
N PRO A 13 -19.68 -48.19 -15.30
CA PRO A 13 -18.95 -47.47 -16.34
C PRO A 13 -17.45 -47.58 -16.07
N THR A 14 -16.71 -47.90 -17.12
CA THR A 14 -15.25 -47.98 -17.07
C THR A 14 -14.66 -46.58 -16.84
N GLU A 15 -13.44 -46.48 -16.28
CA GLU A 15 -12.79 -45.17 -16.08
C GLU A 15 -12.70 -44.34 -17.38
N ALA A 16 -12.55 -45.00 -18.52
CA ALA A 16 -12.54 -44.36 -19.84
C ALA A 16 -13.91 -43.76 -20.21
N GLU A 17 -15.01 -44.43 -19.87
CA GLU A 17 -16.37 -43.92 -20.10
C GLU A 17 -16.70 -42.76 -19.16
N ILE A 18 -16.27 -42.83 -17.89
CA ILE A 18 -16.43 -41.73 -16.91
C ILE A 18 -15.66 -40.49 -17.36
N GLN A 19 -14.43 -40.66 -17.85
CA GLN A 19 -13.63 -39.55 -18.37
C GLN A 19 -14.26 -38.93 -19.63
N ALA A 20 -14.75 -39.76 -20.56
CA ALA A 20 -15.42 -39.28 -21.77
C ALA A 20 -16.71 -38.52 -21.47
N GLU A 21 -17.50 -38.99 -20.49
CA GLU A 21 -18.71 -38.32 -20.05
C GLU A 21 -18.38 -37.00 -19.34
N SER A 22 -17.38 -36.99 -18.46
CA SER A 22 -16.91 -35.79 -17.78
C SER A 22 -16.43 -34.72 -18.78
N LEU A 23 -15.67 -35.13 -19.80
CA LEU A 23 -15.21 -34.23 -20.86
C LEU A 23 -16.40 -33.64 -21.63
N THR A 24 -17.40 -34.47 -21.94
CA THR A 24 -18.61 -34.05 -22.64
C THR A 24 -19.42 -33.06 -21.80
N GLN A 25 -19.54 -33.29 -20.49
CA GLN A 25 -20.21 -32.38 -19.57
C GLN A 25 -19.47 -31.04 -19.45
N ILE A 26 -18.13 -31.05 -19.38
CA ILE A 26 -17.32 -29.83 -19.38
C ILE A 26 -17.49 -29.07 -20.70
N ILE A 27 -17.41 -29.73 -21.85
CA ILE A 27 -17.61 -29.10 -23.16
C ILE A 27 -19.01 -28.48 -23.27
N LYS A 28 -20.03 -29.18 -22.78
CA LYS A 28 -21.40 -28.66 -22.76
C LYS A 28 -21.53 -27.44 -21.85
N ALA A 29 -21.02 -27.50 -20.63
CA ALA A 29 -21.04 -26.37 -19.70
C ALA A 29 -20.28 -25.15 -20.25
N LEU A 30 -19.13 -25.35 -20.90
CA LEU A 30 -18.39 -24.28 -21.56
C LEU A 30 -19.15 -23.71 -22.77
N SER A 31 -19.83 -24.58 -23.54
CA SER A 31 -20.60 -24.16 -24.71
C SER A 31 -21.85 -23.37 -24.33
N ASP A 32 -22.56 -23.80 -23.29
CA ASP A 32 -23.75 -23.12 -22.76
C ASP A 32 -23.39 -21.75 -22.15
N ASN A 33 -22.15 -21.59 -21.67
CA ASN A 33 -21.65 -20.34 -21.06
C ASN A 33 -20.64 -19.59 -21.95
N LYS A 34 -20.62 -19.86 -23.25
CA LYS A 34 -19.64 -19.32 -24.19
C LYS A 34 -19.44 -17.81 -24.06
N GLU A 35 -20.52 -17.04 -23.99
CA GLU A 35 -20.44 -15.57 -23.92
C GLU A 35 -19.82 -15.09 -22.60
N ALA A 36 -20.17 -15.70 -21.47
CA ALA A 36 -19.59 -15.36 -20.17
C ALA A 36 -18.10 -15.68 -20.10
N ILE A 37 -17.69 -16.82 -20.69
CA ILE A 37 -16.28 -17.22 -20.78
C ILE A 37 -15.50 -16.25 -21.65
N LEU A 38 -16.04 -15.88 -22.82
CA LEU A 38 -15.40 -14.89 -23.70
C LEU A 38 -15.24 -13.54 -23.02
N LYS A 39 -16.28 -13.04 -22.33
CA LYS A 39 -16.17 -11.79 -21.54
C LYS A 39 -15.13 -11.89 -20.43
N THR A 40 -15.04 -13.04 -19.75
CA THR A 40 -14.03 -13.25 -18.71
C THR A 40 -12.63 -13.26 -19.31
N LEU A 41 -12.43 -13.92 -20.46
CA LEU A 41 -11.16 -13.90 -21.19
C LEU A 41 -10.81 -12.49 -21.66
N ASP A 42 -11.79 -11.71 -22.13
CA ASP A 42 -11.57 -10.31 -22.50
C ASP A 42 -11.16 -9.46 -21.29
N ILE A 43 -11.80 -9.64 -20.12
CA ILE A 43 -11.39 -8.97 -18.88
C ILE A 43 -9.97 -9.38 -18.48
N ILE A 44 -9.65 -10.68 -18.51
CA ILE A 44 -8.30 -11.17 -18.22
C ILE A 44 -7.29 -10.56 -19.19
N LYS A 45 -7.63 -10.46 -20.48
CA LYS A 45 -6.79 -9.85 -21.50
C LYS A 45 -6.63 -8.34 -21.30
N GLU A 46 -7.68 -7.64 -20.88
CA GLU A 46 -7.59 -6.23 -20.51
C GLU A 46 -6.70 -6.02 -19.27
N LEU A 47 -6.84 -6.89 -18.26
CA LEU A 47 -5.98 -6.88 -17.07
C LEU A 47 -4.52 -7.18 -17.42
N ASP A 48 -4.27 -8.10 -18.36
CA ASP A 48 -2.95 -8.42 -18.89
C ASP A 48 -2.35 -7.23 -19.65
N ASN A 49 -3.11 -6.64 -20.57
CA ASN A 49 -2.72 -5.44 -21.32
C ASN A 49 -2.46 -4.23 -20.41
N ALA A 50 -3.19 -4.13 -19.29
CA ALA A 50 -2.99 -3.11 -18.27
C ALA A 50 -1.80 -3.41 -17.33
N GLY A 51 -1.12 -4.54 -17.52
CA GLY A 51 0.03 -4.98 -16.71
C GLY A 51 -0.34 -5.45 -15.30
N MET A 52 -1.63 -5.66 -15.00
CA MET A 52 -2.07 -6.07 -13.67
C MET A 52 -1.72 -7.52 -13.36
N LEU A 53 -1.76 -8.41 -14.37
CA LEU A 53 -1.38 -9.81 -14.19
C LEU A 53 0.13 -9.96 -13.93
N ASP A 54 0.96 -9.15 -14.59
CA ASP A 54 2.41 -9.11 -14.35
C ASP A 54 2.74 -8.69 -12.92
N ILE A 55 2.02 -7.70 -12.38
CA ILE A 55 2.17 -7.26 -10.98
C ILE A 55 1.81 -8.40 -10.03
N ALA A 56 0.66 -9.05 -10.24
CA ALA A 56 0.22 -10.17 -9.41
C ALA A 56 1.23 -11.34 -9.46
N GLY A 57 1.73 -11.69 -10.64
CA GLY A 57 2.76 -12.70 -10.82
C GLY A 57 4.08 -12.34 -10.14
N ALA A 58 4.51 -11.09 -10.27
CA ALA A 58 5.73 -10.57 -9.64
C ALA A 58 5.67 -10.63 -8.11
N LEU A 59 4.54 -10.22 -7.50
CA LEU A 59 4.32 -10.31 -6.06
C LEU A 59 4.33 -11.77 -5.57
N LEU A 60 3.65 -12.66 -6.28
CA LEU A 60 3.61 -14.07 -5.94
C LEU A 60 5.00 -14.71 -6.05
N LYS A 61 5.76 -14.40 -7.09
CA LYS A 61 7.09 -14.99 -7.33
C LYS A 61 8.11 -14.50 -6.30
N ASN A 62 8.03 -13.23 -5.88
CA ASN A 62 8.99 -12.61 -4.99
C ASN A 62 8.60 -12.57 -3.50
N ARG A 63 7.64 -13.40 -3.08
CA ARG A 63 7.12 -13.56 -1.71
C ARG A 63 8.14 -13.49 -0.55
N THR A 64 9.42 -13.81 -0.76
CA THR A 64 10.50 -13.72 0.24
C THR A 64 11.46 -12.53 0.07
N GLU A 65 11.53 -11.90 -1.11
CA GLU A 65 12.49 -10.81 -1.43
C GLU A 65 11.91 -9.39 -1.35
N VAL A 66 10.58 -9.25 -1.21
CA VAL A 66 9.90 -7.94 -1.26
C VAL A 66 10.25 -7.01 -0.09
N GLY A 67 10.89 -7.52 0.97
CA GLY A 67 11.23 -6.73 2.16
C GLY A 67 12.30 -5.66 1.95
N VAL A 68 13.20 -5.80 0.96
CA VAL A 68 14.35 -4.89 0.80
C VAL A 68 14.56 -4.39 -0.63
N HIS A 69 14.10 -5.12 -1.67
CA HIS A 69 14.35 -4.78 -3.08
C HIS A 69 13.10 -4.64 -3.96
N GLY A 70 11.90 -4.49 -3.38
CA GLY A 70 10.64 -4.36 -4.13
C GLY A 70 10.51 -3.11 -5.00
N VAL A 71 11.27 -2.04 -4.70
CA VAL A 71 11.23 -0.77 -5.44
C VAL A 71 11.73 -0.93 -6.88
N ASN A 72 12.75 -1.76 -7.12
CA ASN A 72 13.32 -1.96 -8.45
C ASN A 72 12.41 -2.78 -9.37
N LEU A 73 11.59 -3.67 -8.79
CA LEU A 73 10.59 -4.44 -9.54
C LEU A 73 9.45 -3.52 -10.00
N ILE A 74 9.02 -2.59 -9.17
CA ILE A 74 7.97 -1.62 -9.51
C ILE A 74 8.45 -0.56 -10.51
N ASN A 75 9.73 -0.21 -10.46
CA ASN A 75 10.32 0.70 -11.44
C ASN A 75 10.51 0.03 -12.81
N SER A 76 10.63 -1.30 -12.87
CA SER A 76 10.79 -2.06 -14.12
C SER A 76 9.47 -2.57 -14.70
N LEU A 77 8.41 -2.69 -13.88
CA LEU A 77 7.05 -2.94 -14.34
C LEU A 77 6.44 -1.64 -14.90
N ASN A 78 5.72 -1.73 -16.01
CA ASN A 78 5.09 -0.58 -16.69
C ASN A 78 3.80 -0.11 -15.96
N ILE A 79 3.91 0.09 -14.65
CA ILE A 79 2.80 0.43 -13.76
C ILE A 79 2.40 1.89 -13.97
N PRO A 80 1.10 2.21 -14.09
CA PRO A 80 0.63 3.59 -14.14
C PRO A 80 1.16 4.42 -12.96
N PRO A 81 1.53 5.71 -13.17
CA PRO A 81 2.10 6.56 -12.12
C PRO A 81 1.26 6.64 -10.83
N LEU A 82 -0.07 6.59 -10.95
CA LEU A 82 -0.98 6.60 -9.80
C LEU A 82 -0.76 5.38 -8.89
N ILE A 83 -0.68 4.17 -9.47
CA ILE A 83 -0.48 2.93 -8.71
C ILE A 83 0.93 2.91 -8.10
N ARG A 84 1.93 3.37 -8.84
CA ARG A 84 3.30 3.51 -8.34
C ARG A 84 3.38 4.42 -7.11
N ASN A 85 2.71 5.58 -7.17
CA ASN A 85 2.66 6.51 -6.05
C ASN A 85 1.91 5.91 -4.85
N ALA A 86 0.77 5.26 -5.07
CA ALA A 86 0.00 4.62 -4.01
C ALA A 86 0.80 3.50 -3.30
N PHE A 87 1.53 2.68 -4.06
CA PHE A 87 2.39 1.66 -3.47
C PHE A 87 3.55 2.27 -2.68
N THR A 88 4.20 3.30 -3.22
CA THR A 88 5.30 4.01 -2.53
C THR A 88 4.83 4.61 -1.20
N LEU A 89 3.64 5.22 -1.19
CA LEU A 89 3.01 5.72 0.04
C LEU A 89 2.72 4.58 1.03
N SER A 90 2.21 3.44 0.54
CA SER A 90 1.93 2.27 1.39
C SER A 90 3.19 1.70 2.02
N GLN A 91 4.31 1.64 1.28
CA GLN A 91 5.60 1.24 1.82
C GLN A 91 6.12 2.23 2.85
N MET A 92 5.96 3.53 2.61
CA MET A 92 6.36 4.56 3.57
C MET A 92 5.58 4.40 4.88
N VAL A 93 4.26 4.22 4.80
CA VAL A 93 3.41 3.96 5.97
C VAL A 93 3.81 2.67 6.68
N GLY A 94 4.09 1.60 5.94
CA GLY A 94 4.50 0.31 6.51
C GLY A 94 5.88 0.29 7.18
N LYS A 95 6.72 1.31 6.94
CA LYS A 95 8.03 1.46 7.61
C LYS A 95 7.95 2.20 8.94
N ILE A 96 6.81 2.83 9.25
CA ILE A 96 6.61 3.55 10.51
C ILE A 96 6.32 2.54 11.61
N ASP A 97 6.94 2.71 12.78
CA ASP A 97 6.65 1.87 13.94
C ASP A 97 5.17 2.06 14.37
N PRO A 98 4.40 0.97 14.58
CA PRO A 98 2.99 1.07 14.93
C PRO A 98 2.74 1.88 16.22
N GLN A 99 3.62 1.80 17.22
CA GLN A 99 3.47 2.53 18.47
C GLN A 99 3.71 4.03 18.27
N GLU A 100 4.68 4.39 17.42
CA GLU A 100 4.94 5.79 17.06
C GLU A 100 3.78 6.38 16.26
N MET A 101 3.20 5.61 15.33
CA MET A 101 2.03 6.01 14.57
C MET A 101 0.82 6.23 15.49
N ASP A 102 0.52 5.30 16.38
CA ASP A 102 -0.60 5.41 17.33
C ASP A 102 -0.44 6.65 18.22
N ARG A 103 0.77 6.92 18.72
CA ARG A 103 1.06 8.13 19.51
C ARG A 103 0.81 9.40 18.71
N LEU A 104 1.25 9.45 17.45
CA LEU A 104 1.05 10.62 16.59
C LEU A 104 -0.43 10.84 16.26
N LEU A 105 -1.15 9.77 15.93
CA LEU A 105 -2.60 9.83 15.65
C LEU A 105 -3.39 10.27 16.88
N ASN A 106 -3.06 9.75 18.06
CA ASN A 106 -3.68 10.16 19.32
C ASN A 106 -3.38 11.62 19.65
N ALA A 107 -2.14 12.09 19.45
CA ALA A 107 -1.76 13.48 19.67
C ALA A 107 -2.55 14.43 18.74
N LEU A 108 -2.70 14.06 17.46
CA LEU A 108 -3.50 14.81 16.48
C LEU A 108 -5.00 14.81 16.85
N GLY A 109 -5.55 13.64 17.18
CA GLY A 109 -6.94 13.49 17.58
C GLY A 109 -7.29 14.28 18.83
N ASN A 110 -6.42 14.24 19.85
CA ASN A 110 -6.57 15.04 21.06
C ASN A 110 -6.49 16.53 20.75
N GLY A 111 -5.51 16.98 19.94
CA GLY A 111 -5.39 18.38 19.54
C GLY A 111 -6.61 18.90 18.79
N LEU A 112 -7.17 18.12 17.86
CA LEU A 112 -8.38 18.48 17.12
C LEU A 112 -9.63 18.47 18.00
N SER A 113 -9.74 17.54 18.94
CA SER A 113 -10.86 17.47 19.89
C SER A 113 -10.86 18.71 20.79
N HIS A 114 -9.69 19.14 21.26
CA HIS A 114 -9.56 20.36 22.06
C HIS A 114 -9.87 21.62 21.23
N LEU A 115 -9.61 21.64 19.92
CA LEU A 115 -10.03 22.74 19.03
C LEU A 115 -11.56 22.78 18.85
N GLY A 116 -12.24 21.64 18.87
CA GLY A 116 -13.69 21.56 18.83
C GLY A 116 -14.36 21.95 20.16
N GLU A 117 -13.68 21.72 21.28
CA GLU A 117 -14.11 22.11 22.63
C GLU A 117 -13.74 23.55 23.00
N MET A 118 -12.77 24.14 22.30
CA MET A 118 -12.52 25.58 22.31
C MET A 118 -13.69 26.29 21.63
N GLU A 119 -14.76 26.58 22.38
CA GLU A 119 -15.68 27.63 21.98
C GLU A 119 -14.87 28.92 21.68
N PRO A 120 -15.22 29.68 20.64
CA PRO A 120 -14.64 31.00 20.41
C PRO A 120 -15.06 31.91 21.57
N ALA A 121 -14.27 31.91 22.64
CA ALA A 121 -14.26 32.88 23.75
C ALA A 121 -15.63 33.54 24.03
N HIS A 122 -16.69 32.77 24.26
CA HIS A 122 -17.86 33.28 24.98
C HIS A 122 -17.61 33.08 26.46
N HIS A 123 -16.82 34.00 27.01
CA HIS A 123 -16.61 34.16 28.43
C HIS A 123 -17.95 34.44 29.13
N LYS A 124 -18.58 33.40 29.67
CA LYS A 124 -19.53 33.58 30.78
C LYS A 124 -18.73 33.87 32.04
N HIS A 125 -18.50 35.14 32.32
CA HIS A 125 -18.64 35.73 33.66
C HIS A 125 -18.54 37.25 33.52
N GLY A 126 -19.53 37.96 34.06
CA GLY A 126 -19.62 39.40 33.96
C GLY A 126 -18.47 40.09 34.71
N ASP A 127 -17.58 40.72 33.97
CA ASP A 127 -17.02 42.04 34.28
C ASP A 127 -16.47 42.61 32.97
N GLN A 128 -16.94 43.80 32.57
CA GLN A 128 -16.56 44.46 31.34
C GLN A 128 -15.18 45.10 31.49
N ARG A 129 -14.08 44.36 31.30
CA ARG A 129 -12.76 44.96 31.09
C ARG A 129 -11.93 44.20 30.06
N ASP A 130 -11.68 44.89 28.95
CA ASP A 130 -10.54 44.77 28.04
C ASP A 130 -10.30 43.42 27.34
N HIS A 131 -10.92 43.28 26.16
CA HIS A 131 -10.64 42.23 25.20
C HIS A 131 -9.40 42.61 24.37
N GLU A 132 -8.20 42.46 24.93
CA GLU A 132 -6.98 42.49 24.13
C GLU A 132 -6.62 41.07 23.65
N PRO A 133 -6.12 40.91 22.40
CA PRO A 133 -5.53 39.65 21.97
C PRO A 133 -4.44 39.24 22.97
N PRO A 134 -4.18 37.93 23.17
CA PRO A 134 -3.19 37.47 24.12
C PRO A 134 -1.87 38.22 23.89
N GLY A 135 -1.51 39.08 24.85
CA GLY A 135 -0.36 39.97 24.69
C GLY A 135 0.93 39.19 24.48
N MET A 136 1.97 39.83 23.93
CA MET A 136 3.28 39.21 23.67
C MET A 136 3.86 38.49 24.91
N LEU A 137 3.55 38.97 26.11
CA LEU A 137 3.91 38.34 27.38
C LEU A 137 3.18 37.01 27.64
N HIS A 138 1.90 36.91 27.25
CA HIS A 138 1.13 35.67 27.34
C HIS A 138 1.68 34.64 26.35
N LEU A 139 1.98 35.04 25.12
CA LEU A 139 2.60 34.17 24.11
C LEU A 139 3.95 33.62 24.57
N LEU A 140 4.79 34.47 25.19
CA LEU A 140 6.07 34.05 25.75
C LEU A 140 5.91 33.05 26.90
N LYS A 141 4.85 33.20 27.71
CA LYS A 141 4.50 32.22 28.76
C LYS A 141 4.03 30.90 28.14
N THR A 142 3.19 30.94 27.10
CA THR A 142 2.71 29.76 26.37
C THR A 142 3.85 29.01 25.69
N MET A 143 4.82 29.70 25.07
CA MET A 143 6.01 29.06 24.51
C MET A 143 6.89 28.36 25.55
N ARG A 144 6.80 28.78 26.82
CA ARG A 144 7.52 28.17 27.95
C ARG A 144 6.77 26.96 28.54
N ASP A 145 5.53 26.74 28.14
CA ASP A 145 4.75 25.57 28.52
C ASP A 145 5.45 24.28 28.02
N PRO A 146 5.56 23.23 28.85
CA PRO A 146 6.25 21.99 28.47
C PRO A 146 5.61 21.28 27.27
N ASP A 147 4.29 21.34 27.11
CA ASP A 147 3.57 20.66 26.03
C ASP A 147 3.79 21.40 24.71
N VAL A 148 3.65 22.73 24.74
CA VAL A 148 3.92 23.60 23.58
C VAL A 148 5.38 23.48 23.14
N ARG A 149 6.33 23.47 24.09
CA ARG A 149 7.75 23.29 23.77
C ARG A 149 8.04 21.94 23.13
N THR A 150 7.35 20.89 23.57
CA THR A 150 7.51 19.53 23.02
C THR A 150 7.02 19.47 21.57
N THR A 151 5.84 20.03 21.27
CA THR A 151 5.33 20.10 19.91
C THR A 151 6.19 20.98 19.00
N LEU A 152 6.67 22.12 19.50
CA LEU A 152 7.61 22.98 18.76
C LEU A 152 8.92 22.26 18.46
N ALA A 153 9.50 21.56 19.44
CA ALA A 153 10.71 20.79 19.24
C ALA A 153 10.52 19.68 18.19
N PHE A 154 9.40 18.94 18.26
CA PHE A 154 9.05 17.93 17.26
C PHE A 154 8.88 18.54 15.87
N GLY A 155 8.13 19.64 15.75
CA GLY A 155 7.91 20.33 14.47
C GLY A 155 9.21 20.85 13.86
N LEU A 156 10.07 21.49 14.65
CA LEU A 156 11.38 21.96 14.19
C LEU A 156 12.29 20.81 13.76
N GLN A 157 12.30 19.70 14.51
CA GLN A 157 13.07 18.52 14.15
C GLN A 157 12.54 17.86 12.87
N PHE A 158 11.23 17.78 12.70
CA PHE A 158 10.59 17.30 11.47
C PHE A 158 10.97 18.18 10.26
N LEU A 159 10.85 19.50 10.39
CA LEU A 159 11.23 20.45 9.35
C LEU A 159 12.72 20.34 9.00
N LYS A 160 13.59 20.18 10.01
CA LYS A 160 15.03 19.97 9.82
C LYS A 160 15.32 18.67 9.07
N SER A 161 14.69 17.56 9.45
CA SER A 161 14.85 16.27 8.77
C SER A 161 14.34 16.31 7.33
N MET A 162 13.19 16.94 7.10
CA MET A 162 12.63 17.13 5.76
C MET A 162 13.55 17.97 4.87
N GLY A 163 14.03 19.11 5.38
CA GLY A 163 14.99 19.95 4.66
C GLY A 163 16.30 19.23 4.38
N GLY A 164 16.75 18.36 5.28
CA GLY A 164 17.91 17.50 5.07
C GLY A 164 17.77 16.55 3.89
N GLU A 165 16.59 15.95 3.68
CA GLU A 165 16.31 15.09 2.52
C GLU A 165 16.15 15.91 1.22
N LEU A 166 15.46 17.04 1.27
CA LEU A 166 15.22 17.89 0.10
C LEU A 166 16.47 18.60 -0.43
N ASN A 167 17.46 18.84 0.44
CA ASN A 167 18.74 19.43 0.05
C ASN A 167 19.74 18.41 -0.53
N LYS A 168 19.44 17.11 -0.47
CA LYS A 168 20.27 16.11 -1.16
C LYS A 168 20.15 16.31 -2.67
N PRO A 169 21.25 16.12 -3.44
CA PRO A 169 21.17 16.10 -4.89
C PRO A 169 20.09 15.12 -5.32
N LYS A 170 19.22 15.51 -6.26
CA LYS A 170 18.24 14.58 -6.84
C LYS A 170 19.02 13.35 -7.33
N PRO A 171 18.62 12.12 -6.97
CA PRO A 171 19.29 10.93 -7.46
C PRO A 171 19.27 10.96 -8.99
N ASP A 172 20.46 10.93 -9.59
CA ASP A 172 20.62 10.88 -11.04
C ASP A 172 20.02 9.55 -11.54
N PRO A 173 19.13 9.56 -12.54
CA PRO A 173 18.59 8.32 -13.13
C PRO A 173 19.67 7.33 -13.59
N SER A 174 20.89 7.80 -13.84
CA SER A 174 22.03 6.97 -14.24
C SER A 174 22.74 6.24 -13.09
N ASP A 175 22.62 6.70 -11.85
CA ASP A 175 23.27 6.07 -10.67
C ASP A 175 22.57 4.77 -10.22
N SER A 176 21.30 4.58 -10.59
CA SER A 176 20.58 3.31 -10.33
C SER A 176 21.04 2.15 -11.21
N PHE A 177 21.87 2.42 -12.24
CA PHE A 177 22.45 1.41 -13.14
C PHE A 177 23.94 1.19 -12.88
N ALA A 178 24.54 1.85 -11.88
CA ALA A 178 25.92 1.61 -11.50
C ALA A 178 26.01 0.23 -10.83
N ASN A 179 26.48 -0.74 -11.61
CA ASN A 179 26.86 -2.08 -11.14
C ASN A 179 27.69 -1.94 -9.84
N PRO A 180 27.24 -2.48 -8.69
CA PRO A 180 27.96 -2.36 -7.42
C PRO A 180 29.38 -2.95 -7.46
N GLN A 181 29.68 -3.77 -8.47
CA GLN A 181 31.01 -4.36 -8.71
C GLN A 181 32.09 -3.36 -9.17
N ARG A 182 31.79 -2.09 -9.49
CA ARG A 182 32.83 -1.11 -9.87
C ARG A 182 33.50 -0.39 -8.70
N LYS A 183 32.90 -0.38 -7.49
CA LYS A 183 33.49 0.34 -6.36
C LYS A 183 34.61 -0.40 -5.65
N GLU A 184 34.78 -1.70 -5.90
CA GLU A 184 35.84 -2.51 -5.26
C GLU A 184 37.16 -2.53 -6.06
N SER A 185 37.16 -2.12 -7.34
CA SER A 185 38.39 -2.18 -8.17
C SER A 185 39.31 -0.95 -8.05
N GLU A 186 38.89 0.10 -7.34
CA GLU A 186 39.69 1.35 -7.24
C GLU A 186 40.50 1.44 -5.94
N THR A 187 40.29 0.54 -4.96
CA THR A 187 41.04 0.53 -3.68
C THR A 187 42.33 -0.31 -3.70
N HIS A 188 42.79 -0.78 -4.86
CA HIS A 188 44.02 -1.60 -4.96
C HIS A 188 45.09 -1.04 -5.89
N LYS A 189 45.05 0.28 -6.17
CA LYS A 189 46.07 0.97 -6.97
C LYS A 189 46.69 2.15 -6.23
N GLU A 190 47.02 1.95 -4.96
CA GLU A 190 47.98 2.79 -4.24
C GLU A 190 48.70 1.95 -3.17
N VAL A 191 49.71 1.20 -3.60
CA VAL A 191 50.93 0.84 -2.83
C VAL A 191 52.08 0.78 -3.82
#